data_AF-A0A949LSJ4-F1
#
_entry.id   AF-A0A949LSJ4-F1
#
_cell.length_a   1.000
_cell.length_b   1.000
_cell.length_c   1.000
_cell.angle_alpha   90.00
_cell.angle_beta   90.00
_cell.angle_gamma   90.00
#
_symmetry.space_group_name_H-M   'P 1'
#
loop_
_entity.id
_entity.type
_entity.pdbx_description
1 polymer ?
#
loop_
_entity_poly.entity_id
_entity_poly.type
_entity_poly.pdbx_seq_one_letter_code
_entity_poly.pdbx_strand_id
1 'polypeptide(L)'
;DKPLDPAELAKLGLCQFPVVIGGVVPVVNLPGVLHGTIKFTGRLLADIFIGRIKRWDDAAIRSINPRLALPPMPITVVHRTDGSGTTYNWVDFLAKASPEWNGKVGIGLSVKWPVGIGGNGNAGVAAAVRRTKGAIGYVEYAYAVANKLAYGQVANTHGLFMSPDAETFQAAAETVDWRQHPDFAVLMTDAASPTAYPIAATTFVLMYKEPKDRARSSAALAFFRWALEHGDKQAADLDYVALPPSLVLLIEQYWASQIKSIKAPRE
;
A
#
# COMPACT_ATOMS: atom_id res chain seq x y z
N ASP A 1 3.84 5.83 2.96
CA ASP A 1 2.63 4.99 3.08
C ASP A 1 2.20 4.71 4.53
N LYS A 2 2.75 5.38 5.55
CA LYS A 2 2.17 5.40 6.91
C LYS A 2 2.02 6.86 7.30
N PRO A 3 0.80 7.42 7.38
CA PRO A 3 0.64 8.78 7.88
C PRO A 3 1.16 8.85 9.32
N LEU A 4 1.73 9.99 9.69
CA LEU A 4 1.98 10.29 11.09
C LEU A 4 0.69 10.76 11.75
N ASP A 5 0.55 10.46 13.03
CA ASP A 5 -0.57 10.95 13.81
C ASP A 5 -0.45 12.48 13.96
N PRO A 6 -1.57 13.23 13.95
CA PRO A 6 -1.55 14.69 14.10
C PRO A 6 -0.75 15.20 15.32
N ALA A 7 -0.81 14.46 16.44
CA ALA A 7 -0.05 14.79 17.65
C ALA A 7 1.48 14.65 17.44
N GLU A 8 1.91 13.65 16.67
CA GLU A 8 3.32 13.45 16.33
C GLU A 8 3.80 14.54 15.35
N LEU A 9 2.99 14.87 14.34
CA LEU A 9 3.25 15.99 13.43
C LEU A 9 3.41 17.31 14.18
N ALA A 10 2.50 17.61 15.11
CA ALA A 10 2.55 18.81 15.93
C ALA A 10 3.84 18.87 16.77
N LYS A 11 4.21 17.75 17.42
CA LYS A 11 5.45 17.65 18.21
C LYS A 11 6.71 17.90 17.36
N LEU A 12 6.70 17.44 16.11
CA LEU A 12 7.83 17.58 15.18
C LEU A 12 7.82 18.90 14.39
N GLY A 13 6.77 19.71 14.51
CA GLY A 13 6.61 20.91 13.69
C GLY A 13 6.43 20.60 12.20
N LEU A 14 5.84 19.45 11.88
CA LEU A 14 5.63 18.95 10.52
C LEU A 14 4.15 19.04 10.12
N CYS A 15 3.91 19.10 8.82
CA CYS A 15 2.64 18.87 8.16
C CYS A 15 2.80 17.72 7.16
N GLN A 16 1.70 17.11 6.75
CA GLN A 16 1.73 16.05 5.75
C GLN A 16 0.57 16.16 4.75
N PHE A 17 0.76 15.61 3.56
CA PHE A 17 -0.28 15.55 2.53
C PHE A 17 -0.04 14.35 1.59
N PRO A 18 -1.10 13.73 1.05
CA PRO A 18 -0.98 12.63 0.10
C PRO A 18 -0.51 13.13 -1.26
N VAL A 19 0.08 12.26 -2.09
CA VAL A 19 0.52 12.63 -3.46
C VAL A 19 0.08 11.68 -4.57
N VAL A 20 -0.06 10.39 -4.31
CA VAL A 20 -0.58 9.39 -5.25
C VAL A 20 -1.22 8.24 -4.47
N ILE A 21 -2.12 7.53 -5.12
CA ILE A 21 -2.75 6.31 -4.61
C ILE A 21 -2.17 5.10 -5.38
N GLY A 22 -1.91 4.01 -4.67
CA GLY A 22 -1.49 2.73 -5.24
C GLY A 22 -2.04 1.57 -4.43
N GLY A 23 -1.47 0.38 -4.63
CA GLY A 23 -1.90 -0.83 -3.92
C GLY A 23 -0.75 -1.76 -3.56
N VAL A 24 -0.88 -2.44 -2.43
CA VAL A 24 0.05 -3.50 -2.02
C VAL A 24 -0.52 -4.85 -2.44
N VAL A 25 0.25 -5.61 -3.22
CA VAL A 25 -0.24 -6.83 -3.87
C VAL A 25 0.54 -8.06 -3.43
N PRO A 26 -0.13 -9.21 -3.20
CA PRO A 26 0.57 -10.48 -3.05
C PRO A 26 1.18 -10.86 -4.39
N VAL A 27 2.49 -11.12 -4.40
CA VAL A 27 3.23 -11.65 -5.55
C VAL A 27 3.72 -13.06 -5.25
N VAL A 28 3.65 -13.94 -6.23
CA VAL A 28 4.02 -15.35 -6.12
C VAL A 28 4.99 -15.77 -7.21
N ASN A 29 5.73 -16.84 -6.94
CA ASN A 29 6.56 -17.53 -7.94
C ASN A 29 6.14 -18.99 -8.03
N LEU A 30 5.11 -19.26 -8.85
CA LEU A 30 4.53 -20.58 -9.01
C LEU A 30 4.50 -21.00 -10.47
N PRO A 31 4.91 -22.24 -10.79
CA PRO A 31 4.76 -22.78 -12.13
C PRO A 31 3.30 -22.75 -12.58
N GLY A 32 3.04 -22.21 -13.78
CA GLY A 32 1.70 -22.21 -14.39
C GLY A 32 0.69 -21.23 -13.81
N VAL A 33 1.06 -20.42 -12.80
CA VAL A 33 0.19 -19.37 -12.27
C VAL A 33 0.46 -18.06 -12.99
N LEU A 34 -0.56 -17.51 -13.64
CA LEU A 34 -0.49 -16.25 -14.38
C LEU A 34 -0.93 -15.07 -13.50
N HIS A 35 -0.58 -13.85 -13.92
CA HIS A 35 -1.01 -12.61 -13.27
C HIS A 35 -2.53 -12.57 -13.08
N GLY A 36 -2.99 -12.19 -11.89
CA GLY A 36 -4.41 -12.03 -11.57
C GLY A 36 -5.23 -13.31 -11.50
N THR A 37 -4.61 -14.50 -11.61
CA THR A 37 -5.37 -15.77 -11.62
C THR A 37 -5.52 -16.42 -10.25
N ILE A 38 -4.52 -16.22 -9.37
CA ILE A 38 -4.56 -16.76 -8.01
C ILE A 38 -5.32 -15.81 -7.08
N LYS A 39 -6.12 -16.39 -6.20
CA LYS A 39 -7.02 -15.69 -5.29
C LYS A 39 -6.58 -15.90 -3.86
N PHE A 40 -6.71 -14.84 -3.07
CA PHE A 40 -6.41 -14.83 -1.64
C PHE A 40 -7.54 -14.15 -0.86
N THR A 41 -7.75 -14.60 0.38
CA THR A 41 -8.50 -13.85 1.39
C THR A 41 -7.53 -13.26 2.41
N GLY A 42 -7.93 -12.22 3.13
CA GLY A 42 -7.09 -11.66 4.20
C GLY A 42 -6.71 -12.71 5.25
N ARG A 43 -7.66 -13.57 5.62
CA ARG A 43 -7.39 -14.68 6.54
C ARG A 43 -6.37 -15.67 5.99
N LEU A 44 -6.48 -16.05 4.72
CA LEU A 44 -5.53 -16.96 4.08
C LEU A 44 -4.11 -16.35 4.05
N LEU A 45 -3.99 -15.06 3.71
CA LEU A 45 -2.71 -14.36 3.74
C LEU A 45 -2.12 -14.33 5.15
N ALA A 46 -2.93 -14.03 6.17
CA ALA A 46 -2.45 -14.04 7.55
C ALA A 46 -1.97 -15.44 7.98
N ASP A 47 -2.70 -16.49 7.61
CA ASP A 47 -2.35 -17.88 7.93
C ASP A 47 -1.07 -18.34 7.20
N ILE A 48 -0.81 -17.85 5.98
CA ILE A 48 0.45 -18.07 5.27
C ILE A 48 1.61 -17.33 5.96
N PHE A 49 1.46 -16.03 6.20
CA PHE A 49 2.54 -15.19 6.74
C PHE A 49 2.86 -15.47 8.21
N ILE A 50 1.93 -16.05 8.98
CA ILE A 50 2.20 -16.55 10.34
C ILE A 50 2.80 -17.98 10.34
N GLY A 51 2.86 -18.64 9.18
CA GLY A 51 3.45 -19.97 9.02
C GLY A 51 2.52 -21.14 9.36
N ARG A 52 1.20 -20.91 9.45
CA ARG A 52 0.20 -21.98 9.61
C ARG A 52 0.06 -22.79 8.31
N ILE A 53 -0.15 -22.10 7.20
CA ILE A 53 -0.24 -22.71 5.87
C ILE A 53 1.15 -22.69 5.25
N LYS A 54 1.69 -23.87 4.98
CA LYS A 54 3.10 -24.06 4.60
C LYS A 54 3.31 -24.60 3.20
N ARG A 55 2.23 -24.93 2.48
CA ARG A 55 2.29 -25.56 1.15
C ARG A 55 1.21 -25.03 0.23
N TRP A 56 1.52 -24.97 -1.07
CA TRP A 56 0.60 -24.44 -2.08
C TRP A 56 -0.56 -25.38 -2.43
N ASP A 57 -0.40 -26.68 -2.18
CA ASP A 57 -1.46 -27.68 -2.28
C ASP A 57 -2.32 -27.77 -1.01
N ASP A 58 -2.25 -26.80 -0.08
CA ASP A 58 -3.12 -26.79 1.09
C ASP A 58 -4.61 -26.70 0.69
N ALA A 59 -5.48 -27.39 1.42
CA ALA A 59 -6.92 -27.43 1.14
C ALA A 59 -7.56 -26.03 1.22
N ALA A 60 -7.07 -25.15 2.10
CA ALA A 60 -7.56 -23.78 2.23
C ALA A 60 -7.22 -22.91 1.01
N ILE A 61 -6.10 -23.16 0.33
CA ILE A 61 -5.74 -22.45 -0.92
C ILE A 61 -6.55 -23.04 -2.09
N ARG A 62 -6.63 -24.37 -2.17
CA ARG A 62 -7.36 -25.08 -3.24
C ARG A 62 -8.85 -24.75 -3.25
N SER A 63 -9.49 -24.63 -2.09
CA SER A 63 -10.93 -24.37 -2.00
C SER A 63 -11.37 -23.07 -2.67
N ILE A 64 -10.52 -22.03 -2.63
CA ILE A 64 -10.79 -20.73 -3.27
C ILE A 64 -10.13 -20.59 -4.65
N ASN A 65 -9.31 -21.56 -5.07
CA ASN A 65 -8.63 -21.62 -6.36
C ASN A 65 -8.91 -22.94 -7.12
N PRO A 66 -10.17 -23.39 -7.28
CA PRO A 66 -10.47 -24.74 -7.79
C PRO A 66 -10.05 -24.97 -9.25
N ARG A 67 -9.80 -23.90 -10.01
CA ARG A 67 -9.37 -23.96 -11.42
C ARG A 67 -7.84 -23.94 -11.60
N LEU A 68 -7.07 -23.72 -10.53
CA LEU A 68 -5.61 -23.70 -10.60
C LEU A 68 -5.04 -25.07 -10.23
N ALA A 69 -4.14 -25.56 -11.08
CA ALA A 69 -3.33 -26.74 -10.77
C ALA A 69 -2.20 -26.33 -9.80
N LEU A 70 -2.53 -26.21 -8.52
CA LEU A 70 -1.57 -25.77 -7.50
C LEU A 70 -0.53 -26.87 -7.21
N PRO A 71 0.78 -26.55 -7.28
CA PRO A 71 1.83 -27.55 -7.13
C PRO A 71 1.97 -28.02 -5.67
N PRO A 72 2.32 -29.30 -5.44
CA PRO A 72 2.59 -29.83 -4.11
C PRO A 72 3.97 -29.39 -3.59
N MET A 73 4.14 -28.10 -3.35
CA MET A 73 5.42 -27.50 -2.97
C MET A 73 5.31 -26.62 -1.72
N PRO A 74 6.39 -26.47 -0.94
CA PRO A 74 6.41 -25.59 0.22
C PRO A 74 6.26 -24.11 -0.18
N ILE A 75 5.68 -23.33 0.72
CA ILE A 75 5.59 -21.87 0.62
C ILE A 75 6.83 -21.26 1.26
N THR A 76 7.49 -20.34 0.55
CA THR A 76 8.53 -19.49 1.12
C THR A 76 7.99 -18.07 1.26
N VAL A 77 7.77 -17.61 2.49
CA VAL A 77 7.37 -16.22 2.74
C VAL A 77 8.57 -15.29 2.51
N VAL A 78 8.35 -14.16 1.84
CA VAL A 78 9.32 -13.08 1.66
C VAL A 78 8.72 -11.81 2.24
N HIS A 79 9.45 -11.17 3.15
CA HIS A 79 9.02 -9.94 3.82
C HIS A 79 10.11 -8.87 3.76
N ARG A 80 9.75 -7.63 4.12
CA ARG A 80 10.70 -6.51 4.20
C ARG A 80 11.64 -6.67 5.39
N THR A 81 12.88 -6.19 5.24
CA THR A 81 13.87 -6.10 6.33
C THR A 81 13.98 -4.71 6.95
N ASP A 82 13.59 -3.69 6.20
CA ASP A 82 13.67 -2.28 6.56
C ASP A 82 12.33 -1.74 7.05
N GLY A 83 12.36 -0.63 7.79
CA GLY A 83 11.15 0.09 8.22
C GLY A 83 10.37 0.58 7.00
N SER A 84 9.11 0.15 6.87
CA SER A 84 8.42 0.16 5.59
C SER A 84 6.94 0.51 5.72
N GLY A 85 6.49 1.53 4.98
CA GLY A 85 5.07 1.87 4.86
C GLY A 85 4.27 0.78 4.13
N THR A 86 4.87 0.11 3.13
CA THR A 86 4.26 -1.04 2.46
C THR A 86 4.00 -2.18 3.46
N THR A 87 4.94 -2.41 4.38
CA THR A 87 4.78 -3.37 5.47
C THR A 87 3.64 -2.95 6.37
N TYR A 88 3.59 -1.68 6.76
CA TYR A 88 2.55 -1.15 7.63
C TYR A 88 1.14 -1.41 7.09
N ASN A 89 0.88 -1.09 5.82
CA ASN A 89 -0.43 -1.37 5.19
C ASN A 89 -0.70 -2.87 5.06
N TRP A 90 0.33 -3.66 4.71
CA TRP A 90 0.19 -5.11 4.62
C TRP A 90 -0.22 -5.72 5.96
N VAL A 91 0.48 -5.39 7.05
CA VAL A 91 0.21 -5.99 8.36
C VAL A 91 -1.01 -5.39 9.05
N ASP A 92 -1.39 -4.15 8.73
CA ASP A 92 -2.69 -3.57 9.12
C ASP A 92 -3.85 -4.40 8.53
N PHE A 93 -3.80 -4.69 7.23
CA PHE A 93 -4.78 -5.55 6.57
C PHE A 93 -4.79 -6.98 7.17
N LEU A 94 -3.61 -7.58 7.43
CA LEU A 94 -3.55 -8.90 8.08
C LEU A 94 -4.12 -8.90 9.50
N ALA A 95 -3.89 -7.83 10.26
CA ALA A 95 -4.40 -7.69 11.63
C ALA A 95 -5.92 -7.57 11.66
N LYS A 96 -6.52 -6.82 10.73
CA LYS A 96 -7.99 -6.74 10.55
C LYS A 96 -8.61 -8.09 10.20
N ALA A 97 -7.94 -8.87 9.36
CA ALA A 97 -8.45 -10.17 8.89
C ALA A 97 -8.18 -11.35 9.86
N SER A 98 -7.27 -11.20 10.82
CA SER A 98 -6.86 -12.29 11.71
C SER A 98 -6.58 -11.82 13.14
N PRO A 99 -7.45 -12.17 14.11
CA PRO A 99 -7.22 -11.88 15.52
C PRO A 99 -5.89 -12.45 16.05
N GLU A 100 -5.45 -13.59 15.51
CA GLU A 100 -4.17 -14.19 15.90
C GLU A 100 -2.98 -13.39 15.37
N TRP A 101 -3.04 -12.90 14.12
CA TRP A 101 -2.03 -12.00 13.61
C TRP A 101 -1.95 -10.75 14.49
N ASN A 102 -3.10 -10.14 14.77
CA ASN A 102 -3.19 -8.94 15.59
C ASN A 102 -2.61 -9.16 17.00
N GLY A 103 -2.91 -10.30 17.62
CA GLY A 103 -2.43 -10.62 18.97
C GLY A 103 -0.96 -11.06 19.06
N LYS A 104 -0.41 -11.71 18.02
CA LYS A 104 0.95 -12.27 18.05
C LYS A 104 2.02 -11.44 17.33
N VAL A 105 1.64 -10.80 16.23
CA VAL A 105 2.57 -10.06 15.35
C VAL A 105 2.29 -8.56 15.41
N GLY A 106 1.01 -8.18 15.34
CA GLY A 106 0.57 -6.79 15.41
C GLY A 106 0.87 -5.98 14.15
N ILE A 107 0.87 -4.66 14.32
CA ILE A 107 1.00 -3.66 13.25
C ILE A 107 2.25 -2.80 13.51
N GLY A 108 3.02 -2.52 12.46
CA GLY A 108 4.20 -1.67 12.56
C GLY A 108 4.93 -1.50 11.24
N LEU A 109 5.80 -0.48 11.17
CA LEU A 109 6.73 -0.30 10.05
C LEU A 109 7.72 -1.46 9.94
N SER A 110 7.98 -2.13 11.08
CA SER A 110 8.70 -3.39 11.21
C SER A 110 8.01 -4.23 12.28
N VAL A 111 7.96 -5.55 12.08
CA VAL A 111 7.35 -6.52 13.00
C VAL A 111 8.26 -7.74 13.13
N LYS A 112 8.08 -8.52 14.20
CA LYS A 112 8.80 -9.78 14.38
C LYS A 112 8.16 -10.88 13.52
N TRP A 113 8.62 -11.02 12.29
CA TRP A 113 8.12 -12.01 11.34
C TRP A 113 8.27 -13.44 11.87
N PRO A 114 7.19 -14.25 11.92
CA PRO A 114 7.26 -15.63 12.41
C PRO A 114 8.03 -16.58 11.49
N VAL A 115 7.94 -16.33 10.18
CA VAL A 115 8.55 -17.15 9.13
C VAL A 115 8.98 -16.27 7.96
N GLY A 116 9.80 -16.85 7.09
CA GLY A 116 10.19 -16.27 5.81
C GLY A 116 11.61 -15.73 5.77
N ILE A 117 11.93 -15.14 4.64
CA ILE A 117 13.23 -14.51 4.36
C ILE A 117 13.04 -13.02 4.09
N GLY A 118 14.10 -12.26 4.35
CA GLY A 118 14.09 -10.81 4.19
C GLY A 118 14.50 -10.34 2.80
N GLY A 119 13.82 -9.31 2.29
CA GLY A 119 14.25 -8.48 1.16
C GLY A 119 14.27 -7.00 1.53
N ASN A 120 15.34 -6.29 1.17
CA ASN A 120 15.46 -4.86 1.44
C ASN A 120 14.70 -4.03 0.40
N GLY A 121 13.75 -3.20 0.83
CA GLY A 121 12.90 -2.42 -0.07
C GLY A 121 11.95 -3.27 -0.92
N ASN A 122 11.09 -2.62 -1.71
CA ASN A 122 10.24 -3.30 -2.70
C ASN A 122 11.07 -4.09 -3.72
N ALA A 123 12.18 -3.50 -4.20
CA ALA A 123 13.08 -4.15 -5.15
C ALA A 123 13.70 -5.46 -4.59
N GLY A 124 14.09 -5.47 -3.31
CA GLY A 124 14.65 -6.66 -2.67
C GLY A 124 13.62 -7.77 -2.51
N VAL A 125 12.40 -7.44 -2.10
CA VAL A 125 11.30 -8.42 -2.01
C VAL A 125 10.94 -8.97 -3.39
N ALA A 126 10.74 -8.09 -4.38
CA ALA A 126 10.44 -8.49 -5.76
C ALA A 126 11.52 -9.45 -6.32
N ALA A 127 12.80 -9.11 -6.12
CA ALA A 127 13.90 -9.92 -6.61
C ALA A 127 14.03 -11.26 -5.85
N ALA A 128 13.74 -11.30 -4.55
CA ALA A 128 13.73 -12.52 -3.76
C ALA A 128 12.57 -13.46 -4.16
N VAL A 129 11.37 -12.93 -4.39
CA VAL A 129 10.23 -13.70 -4.90
C VAL A 129 10.56 -14.29 -6.27
N ARG A 130 11.10 -13.47 -7.19
CA ARG A 130 11.47 -13.92 -8.54
C ARG A 130 12.46 -15.08 -8.56
N ARG A 131 13.43 -15.09 -7.63
CA ARG A 131 14.49 -16.12 -7.59
C ARG A 131 14.08 -17.38 -6.83
N THR A 132 13.07 -17.30 -5.97
CA THR A 132 12.70 -18.38 -5.06
C THR A 132 11.41 -19.05 -5.52
N LYS A 133 11.52 -20.26 -6.07
CA LYS A 133 10.34 -21.06 -6.45
C LYS A 133 9.47 -21.34 -5.22
N GLY A 134 8.16 -21.18 -5.36
CA GLY A 134 7.20 -21.33 -4.26
C GLY A 134 7.12 -20.12 -3.34
N ALA A 135 7.79 -19.02 -3.67
CA ALA A 135 7.74 -17.82 -2.85
C ALA A 135 6.40 -17.10 -2.95
N ILE A 136 6.04 -16.43 -1.84
CA ILE A 136 5.03 -15.38 -1.76
C ILE A 136 5.64 -14.18 -1.05
N GLY A 137 5.39 -12.98 -1.56
CA GLY A 137 5.75 -11.73 -0.90
C GLY A 137 4.68 -10.68 -1.14
N TYR A 138 4.93 -9.47 -0.64
CA TYR A 138 4.08 -8.30 -0.88
C TYR A 138 4.94 -7.16 -1.41
N VAL A 139 4.45 -6.51 -2.46
CA VAL A 139 5.11 -5.34 -3.06
C VAL A 139 4.05 -4.31 -3.45
N GLU A 140 4.48 -3.08 -3.62
CA GLU A 140 3.66 -2.09 -4.34
C GLU A 140 3.43 -2.58 -5.80
N TYR A 141 2.23 -2.36 -6.33
CA TYR A 141 1.77 -2.89 -7.61
C TYR A 141 2.70 -2.59 -8.79
N ALA A 142 3.21 -1.36 -8.91
CA ALA A 142 4.12 -0.99 -10.00
C ALA A 142 5.41 -1.85 -9.99
N TYR A 143 5.89 -2.26 -8.81
CA TYR A 143 7.02 -3.20 -8.73
C TYR A 143 6.68 -4.60 -9.23
N ALA A 144 5.44 -5.07 -9.00
CA ALA A 144 4.99 -6.35 -9.54
C ALA A 144 4.93 -6.30 -11.08
N VAL A 145 4.35 -5.24 -11.64
CA VAL A 145 4.24 -5.02 -13.09
C VAL A 145 5.62 -4.89 -13.74
N ALA A 146 6.45 -3.96 -13.25
CA ALA A 146 7.78 -3.71 -13.81
C ALA A 146 8.69 -4.95 -13.78
N ASN A 147 8.53 -5.83 -12.79
CA ASN A 147 9.31 -7.06 -12.65
C ASN A 147 8.63 -8.30 -13.24
N LYS A 148 7.44 -8.15 -13.85
CA LYS A 148 6.63 -9.24 -14.42
C LYS A 148 6.39 -10.36 -13.41
N LEU A 149 6.09 -10.01 -12.16
CA LEU A 149 5.75 -10.97 -11.12
C LEU A 149 4.28 -11.37 -11.22
N ALA A 150 3.98 -12.66 -11.04
CA ALA A 150 2.59 -13.11 -10.91
C ALA A 150 2.02 -12.53 -9.61
N TYR A 151 1.01 -11.67 -9.71
CA TYR A 151 0.26 -11.15 -8.57
C TYR A 151 -1.11 -11.81 -8.45
N GLY A 152 -1.70 -11.78 -7.25
CA GLY A 152 -3.01 -12.37 -6.97
C GLY A 152 -4.12 -11.35 -6.77
N GLN A 153 -5.37 -11.82 -6.93
CA GLN A 153 -6.57 -11.11 -6.50
C GLN A 153 -6.76 -11.29 -4.99
N VAL A 154 -7.35 -10.28 -4.34
CA VAL A 154 -7.62 -10.33 -2.89
C VAL A 154 -9.10 -10.06 -2.64
N ALA A 155 -9.73 -10.89 -1.81
CA ALA A 155 -11.10 -10.71 -1.39
C ALA A 155 -11.23 -9.44 -0.53
N ASN A 156 -12.16 -8.56 -0.88
CA ASN A 156 -12.50 -7.39 -0.08
C ASN A 156 -13.50 -7.73 1.05
N THR A 157 -13.93 -6.71 1.78
CA THR A 157 -14.89 -6.82 2.91
C THR A 157 -16.26 -7.35 2.49
N HIS A 158 -16.59 -7.34 1.19
CA HIS A 158 -17.80 -7.91 0.60
C HIS A 158 -17.61 -9.35 0.10
N GLY A 159 -16.43 -9.93 0.29
CA GLY A 159 -16.09 -11.28 -0.18
C GLY A 159 -15.84 -11.37 -1.69
N LEU A 160 -15.76 -10.24 -2.39
CA LEU A 160 -15.49 -10.18 -3.83
C LEU A 160 -13.97 -10.13 -4.07
N PHE A 161 -13.48 -10.97 -4.99
CA PHE A 161 -12.07 -11.02 -5.34
C PHE A 161 -11.71 -9.91 -6.32
N MET A 162 -11.00 -8.91 -5.82
CA MET A 162 -10.61 -7.74 -6.60
C MET A 162 -9.21 -7.94 -7.21
N SER A 163 -9.09 -7.65 -8.50
CA SER A 163 -7.79 -7.47 -9.14
C SER A 163 -7.17 -6.15 -8.66
N PRO A 164 -5.84 -6.06 -8.56
CA PRO A 164 -5.17 -4.79 -8.37
C PRO A 164 -5.07 -4.04 -9.69
N ASP A 165 -5.66 -2.85 -9.74
CA ASP A 165 -5.59 -1.92 -10.87
C ASP A 165 -5.99 -0.50 -10.43
N ALA A 166 -5.86 0.46 -11.34
CA ALA A 166 -6.18 1.86 -11.07
C ALA A 166 -7.65 2.08 -10.63
N GLU A 167 -8.61 1.40 -11.26
CA GLU A 167 -10.04 1.58 -10.95
C GLU A 167 -10.37 1.09 -9.53
N THR A 168 -9.83 -0.05 -9.14
CA THR A 168 -10.06 -0.65 -7.82
C THR A 168 -9.30 0.06 -6.70
N PHE A 169 -8.16 0.70 -6.98
CA PHE A 169 -7.48 1.57 -6.03
C PHE A 169 -8.23 2.90 -5.85
N GLN A 170 -8.72 3.49 -6.94
CA GLN A 170 -9.54 4.70 -6.92
C GLN A 170 -10.83 4.46 -6.11
N ALA A 171 -11.50 3.32 -6.32
CA ALA A 171 -12.70 2.95 -5.57
C ALA A 171 -12.47 2.85 -4.05
N ALA A 172 -11.24 2.53 -3.61
CA ALA A 172 -10.89 2.57 -2.19
C ALA A 172 -10.74 4.01 -1.68
N ALA A 173 -10.06 4.87 -2.44
CA ALA A 173 -9.83 6.26 -2.08
C ALA A 173 -11.13 7.09 -2.01
N GLU A 174 -12.11 6.76 -2.84
CA GLU A 174 -13.44 7.40 -2.84
C GLU A 174 -14.25 7.13 -1.57
N THR A 175 -13.88 6.12 -0.78
CA THR A 175 -14.55 5.86 0.51
C THR A 175 -14.11 6.79 1.63
N VAL A 176 -13.04 7.58 1.42
CA VAL A 176 -12.45 8.45 2.43
C VAL A 176 -13.00 9.87 2.31
N ASP A 177 -13.66 10.35 3.36
CA ASP A 177 -13.91 11.79 3.52
C ASP A 177 -12.67 12.47 4.11
N TRP A 178 -11.75 12.87 3.23
CA TRP A 178 -10.46 13.48 3.60
C TRP A 178 -10.57 14.70 4.50
N ARG A 179 -11.72 15.40 4.52
CA ARG A 179 -11.94 16.57 5.40
C ARG A 179 -12.10 16.18 6.87
N GLN A 180 -12.52 14.95 7.14
CA GLN A 180 -12.70 14.43 8.50
C GLN A 180 -11.41 13.85 9.09
N HIS A 181 -10.33 13.81 8.32
CA HIS A 181 -9.04 13.28 8.74
C HIS A 181 -8.01 14.42 8.85
N PRO A 182 -7.79 14.99 10.05
CA PRO A 182 -6.76 15.99 10.27
C PRO A 182 -5.41 15.54 9.72
N ASP A 183 -4.71 16.46 9.07
CA ASP A 183 -3.43 16.19 8.40
C ASP A 183 -3.49 14.99 7.42
N PHE A 184 -4.67 14.68 6.87
CA PHE A 184 -4.91 13.54 5.97
C PHE A 184 -4.51 12.19 6.57
N ALA A 185 -4.49 12.07 7.92
CA ALA A 185 -4.02 10.88 8.60
C ALA A 185 -5.06 9.75 8.55
N VAL A 186 -5.03 8.97 7.47
CA VAL A 186 -5.96 7.86 7.22
C VAL A 186 -5.31 6.73 6.44
N LEU A 187 -5.71 5.49 6.75
CA LEU A 187 -5.37 4.28 5.98
C LEU A 187 -6.59 3.85 5.15
N MET A 188 -6.35 3.29 3.96
CA MET A 188 -7.41 2.88 3.01
C MET A 188 -7.57 1.35 2.91
N THR A 189 -6.91 0.60 3.77
CA THR A 189 -7.04 -0.85 3.86
C THR A 189 -8.45 -1.26 4.32
N ASP A 190 -9.01 -2.28 3.68
CA ASP A 190 -10.40 -2.74 3.87
C ASP A 190 -11.46 -1.65 3.65
N ALA A 191 -11.23 -0.77 2.65
CA ALA A 191 -12.21 0.22 2.23
C ALA A 191 -13.61 -0.39 2.00
N ALA A 192 -14.65 0.35 2.35
CA ALA A 192 -16.02 -0.15 2.41
C ALA A 192 -16.71 -0.34 1.04
N SER A 193 -16.04 -0.02 -0.06
CA SER A 193 -16.61 -0.14 -1.41
C SER A 193 -16.56 -1.59 -1.92
N PRO A 194 -17.64 -2.10 -2.55
CA PRO A 194 -17.66 -3.45 -3.13
C PRO A 194 -16.71 -3.62 -4.32
N THR A 195 -16.23 -2.53 -4.91
CA THR A 195 -15.27 -2.53 -6.02
C THR A 195 -13.86 -2.12 -5.57
N ALA A 196 -13.64 -1.85 -4.28
CA ALA A 196 -12.33 -1.46 -3.78
C ALA A 196 -11.38 -2.65 -3.62
N TYR A 197 -10.14 -2.47 -4.08
CA TYR A 197 -9.05 -3.36 -3.74
C TYR A 197 -8.68 -3.20 -2.25
N PRO A 198 -8.59 -4.30 -1.47
CA PRO A 198 -8.58 -4.22 0.00
C PRO A 198 -7.26 -3.71 0.61
N ILE A 199 -6.18 -3.59 -0.16
CA ILE A 199 -4.88 -3.15 0.32
C ILE A 199 -4.39 -1.93 -0.46
N ALA A 200 -5.33 -1.04 -0.84
CA ALA A 200 -5.01 0.27 -1.38
C ALA A 200 -4.33 1.15 -0.32
N ALA A 201 -3.40 1.99 -0.76
CA ALA A 201 -2.65 2.88 0.12
C ALA A 201 -2.32 4.19 -0.61
N THR A 202 -2.24 5.27 0.15
CA THR A 202 -1.69 6.54 -0.32
C THR A 202 -0.29 6.72 0.25
N THR A 203 0.55 7.46 -0.48
CA THR A 203 1.85 7.90 0.03
C THR A 203 1.81 9.37 0.40
N PHE A 204 2.61 9.76 1.39
CA PHE A 204 2.57 11.07 2.02
C PHE A 204 3.92 11.76 1.92
N VAL A 205 3.86 13.06 1.69
CA VAL A 205 5.01 13.97 1.84
C VAL A 205 4.94 14.61 3.22
N LEU A 206 6.11 14.74 3.86
CA LEU A 206 6.26 15.46 5.12
C LEU A 206 7.04 16.75 4.87
N MET A 207 6.52 17.88 5.37
CA MET A 207 7.17 19.18 5.27
C MET A 207 7.14 19.92 6.60
N TYR A 208 8.17 20.72 6.88
CA TYR A 208 8.17 21.60 8.05
C TYR A 208 7.12 22.71 7.90
N LYS A 209 6.32 22.92 8.95
CA LYS A 209 5.40 24.08 9.02
C LYS A 209 6.18 25.41 9.05
N GLU A 210 7.34 25.38 9.70
CA GLU A 210 8.29 26.49 9.80
C GLU A 210 9.66 26.08 9.21
N PRO A 211 9.83 26.17 7.88
CA PRO A 211 11.09 25.77 7.26
C PRO A 211 12.20 26.78 7.56
N LYS A 212 13.39 26.28 7.90
CA LYS A 212 14.61 27.10 8.04
C LYS A 212 15.01 27.76 6.72
N ASP A 213 14.94 26.99 5.64
CA ASP A 213 15.16 27.46 4.27
C ASP A 213 13.82 27.60 3.56
N ARG A 214 13.30 28.83 3.54
CA ARG A 214 12.01 29.13 2.93
C ARG A 214 12.03 28.98 1.41
N ALA A 215 13.14 29.31 0.75
CA ALA A 215 13.26 29.21 -0.70
C ALA A 215 13.19 27.75 -1.15
N ARG A 216 13.91 26.85 -0.45
CA ARG A 216 13.83 25.41 -0.69
C ARG A 216 12.44 24.84 -0.45
N SER A 217 11.76 25.27 0.62
CA SER A 217 10.38 24.83 0.90
C SER A 217 9.40 25.29 -0.19
N SER A 218 9.52 26.54 -0.66
CA SER A 218 8.71 27.05 -1.77
C SER A 218 8.96 26.31 -3.08
N ALA A 219 10.23 25.98 -3.39
CA ALA A 219 10.55 25.18 -4.58
C ALA A 219 9.97 23.75 -4.50
N ALA A 220 10.03 23.11 -3.33
CA ALA A 220 9.42 21.80 -3.11
C ALA A 220 7.89 21.85 -3.27
N LEU A 221 7.22 22.87 -2.73
CA LEU A 221 5.77 23.05 -2.90
C LEU A 221 5.40 23.31 -4.36
N ALA A 222 6.18 24.13 -5.08
CA ALA A 222 5.96 24.36 -6.51
C ALA A 222 6.10 23.06 -7.32
N PHE A 223 7.07 22.22 -6.99
CA PHE A 223 7.22 20.89 -7.60
C PHE A 223 6.00 20.00 -7.33
N PHE A 224 5.54 19.90 -6.07
CA PHE A 224 4.38 19.07 -5.75
C PHE A 224 3.08 19.62 -6.34
N ARG A 225 2.90 20.95 -6.39
CA ARG A 225 1.78 21.56 -7.11
C ARG A 225 1.79 21.15 -8.57
N TRP A 226 2.92 21.32 -9.26
CA TRP A 226 3.03 20.93 -10.66
C TRP A 226 2.75 19.44 -10.86
N ALA A 227 3.27 18.58 -9.98
CA ALA A 227 3.04 17.14 -10.04
C ALA A 227 1.56 16.76 -9.82
N LEU A 228 0.85 17.43 -8.91
CA LEU A 228 -0.57 17.19 -8.64
C LEU A 228 -1.50 17.78 -9.72
N GLU A 229 -1.08 18.83 -10.42
CA GLU A 229 -1.89 19.48 -11.46
C GLU A 229 -1.63 18.91 -12.87
N HIS A 230 -0.41 18.42 -13.13
CA HIS A 230 0.05 18.07 -14.48
C HIS A 230 0.71 16.69 -14.57
N GLY A 231 0.85 15.97 -13.45
CA GLY A 231 1.54 14.69 -13.38
C GLY A 231 0.67 13.45 -13.58
N ASP A 232 -0.64 13.62 -13.81
CA ASP A 232 -1.61 12.51 -13.89
C ASP A 232 -1.19 11.43 -14.87
N LYS A 233 -0.72 11.84 -16.05
CA LYS A 233 -0.25 10.89 -17.07
C LYS A 233 0.97 10.10 -16.58
N GLN A 234 1.95 10.75 -15.97
CA GLN A 234 3.15 10.10 -15.47
C GLN A 234 2.84 9.15 -14.31
N ALA A 235 1.87 9.47 -13.47
CA ALA A 235 1.37 8.57 -12.43
C ALA A 235 0.71 7.32 -13.06
N ALA A 236 -0.18 7.53 -14.02
CA ALA A 236 -0.88 6.45 -14.72
C ALA A 236 0.07 5.54 -15.53
N ASP A 237 1.09 6.12 -16.18
CA ASP A 237 2.13 5.36 -16.91
C ASP A 237 2.95 4.44 -15.99
N LEU A 238 2.89 4.66 -14.67
CA LEU A 238 3.52 3.86 -13.62
C LEU A 238 2.51 3.08 -12.76
N ASP A 239 1.27 2.92 -13.24
CA ASP A 239 0.19 2.20 -12.55
C ASP A 239 -0.25 2.81 -11.21
N TYR A 240 0.06 4.08 -10.96
CA TYR A 240 -0.49 4.85 -9.85
C TYR A 240 -1.77 5.57 -10.24
N VAL A 241 -2.61 5.80 -9.24
CA VAL A 241 -3.83 6.62 -9.35
C VAL A 241 -3.50 8.04 -8.92
N ALA A 242 -3.76 8.98 -9.82
CA ALA A 242 -3.72 10.41 -9.52
C ALA A 242 -4.78 10.77 -8.48
N LEU A 243 -4.48 11.76 -7.64
CA LEU A 243 -5.45 12.22 -6.65
C LEU A 243 -6.64 12.92 -7.34
N PRO A 244 -7.88 12.73 -6.87
CA PRO A 244 -9.02 13.42 -7.45
C PRO A 244 -8.86 14.95 -7.29
N PRO A 245 -9.34 15.78 -8.24
CA PRO A 245 -9.16 17.23 -8.19
C PRO A 245 -9.66 17.89 -6.90
N SER A 246 -10.72 17.33 -6.30
CA SER A 246 -11.26 17.81 -5.02
C SER A 246 -10.31 17.60 -3.84
N LEU A 247 -9.49 16.54 -3.86
CA LEU A 247 -8.44 16.29 -2.87
C LEU A 247 -7.23 17.19 -3.13
N VAL A 248 -6.84 17.39 -4.40
CA VAL A 248 -5.77 18.33 -4.74
C VAL A 248 -6.09 19.73 -4.22
N LEU A 249 -7.31 20.24 -4.47
CA LEU A 249 -7.76 21.52 -3.94
C LEU A 249 -7.67 21.59 -2.40
N LEU A 250 -8.07 20.52 -1.71
CA LEU A 250 -8.00 20.43 -0.25
C LEU A 250 -6.55 20.48 0.26
N ILE A 251 -5.62 19.83 -0.45
CA ILE A 251 -4.18 19.87 -0.16
C ILE A 251 -3.63 21.29 -0.31
N GLU A 252 -4.00 22.00 -1.39
CA GLU A 252 -3.53 23.37 -1.61
C GLU A 252 -4.02 24.34 -0.53
N GLN A 253 -5.29 24.21 -0.14
CA GLN A 253 -5.87 24.97 0.98
C GLN A 253 -5.16 24.65 2.30
N TYR A 254 -4.87 23.36 2.53
CA TYR A 254 -4.14 22.91 3.70
C TYR A 254 -2.72 23.50 3.74
N TRP A 255 -1.98 23.50 2.63
CA TRP A 255 -0.65 24.12 2.56
C TRP A 255 -0.68 25.59 2.96
N ALA A 256 -1.64 26.36 2.41
CA ALA A 256 -1.80 27.78 2.72
C ALA A 256 -2.06 28.03 4.22
N SER A 257 -2.74 27.09 4.89
CA SER A 257 -3.02 27.18 6.33
C SER A 257 -1.86 26.73 7.23
N GLN A 258 -1.05 25.76 6.78
CA GLN A 258 -0.05 25.11 7.64
C GLN A 258 1.38 25.61 7.44
N ILE A 259 1.74 26.10 6.25
CA ILE A 259 3.14 26.35 5.89
C ILE A 259 3.40 27.86 5.79
N LYS A 260 4.15 28.40 6.77
CA LYS A 260 4.42 29.84 6.89
C LYS A 260 5.31 30.43 5.79
N SER A 261 5.84 29.61 4.87
CA SER A 261 6.62 30.08 3.70
C SER A 261 5.73 30.58 2.54
N ILE A 262 4.44 30.26 2.55
CA ILE A 262 3.49 30.75 1.54
C ILE A 262 3.06 32.15 1.98
N LYS A 263 3.68 33.19 1.41
CA LYS A 263 3.03 34.51 1.42
C LYS A 263 1.75 34.39 0.60
N ALA A 264 0.65 34.97 1.09
CA ALA A 264 -0.56 35.17 0.29
C ALA A 264 -0.17 35.73 -1.09
N PRO A 265 -0.83 35.31 -2.19
CA PRO A 265 -0.55 35.86 -3.50
C PRO A 265 -0.61 37.38 -3.41
N ARG A 266 0.39 38.07 -3.96
CA ARG A 266 0.38 39.53 -4.03
C ARG A 266 -0.85 39.94 -4.85
N GLU A 267 -1.66 40.81 -4.29
CA GLU A 267 -2.67 41.61 -5.02
C GLU A 267 -2.06 42.35 -6.20
#